data_AF-A0A5N3XM24-F1
#
_entry.id   AF-A0A5N3XM24-F1
#
_cell.length_a   1.000
_cell.length_b   1.000
_cell.length_c   1.000
_cell.angle_alpha   90.00
_cell.angle_beta   90.00
_cell.angle_gamma   90.00
#
_symmetry.space_group_name_H-M   'P 1'
#
loop_
_entity.id
_entity.type
_entity.pdbx_description
1 polymer ?
#
loop_
_entity_poly.entity_id
_entity_poly.type
_entity_poly.pdbx_seq_one_letter_code
_entity_poly.pdbx_strand_id
1 'polypeptide(L)'
;MMLFGKISQQLCGLKKLPWSCDSRHFWGWLNAVFNKVDHDRIRDVGPDRAASEWLLRCGAMVRYHGQERWQKDYNHLPTGPLDRYKIQAIDATESCIMSIGFDHMEGLQFVEKIRLCKCHYIEDGCLERLSQLENLQKSMLEMEIISCGNITDKGIIALHHFRNLKYLFLSDLPGVKEKEKIVQAFKTSLPSLELKLDLK
;
A
#
# COMPACT_ATOMS: atom_id res chain seq x y z
N MET A 1 15.15 61.50 -50.55
CA MET A 1 15.60 60.09 -50.51
C MET A 1 15.98 59.75 -49.07
N MET A 2 15.31 58.74 -48.50
CA MET A 2 15.57 58.01 -47.25
C MET A 2 15.57 58.79 -45.92
N LEU A 3 14.41 58.75 -45.25
CA LEU A 3 14.23 58.98 -43.80
C LEU A 3 14.45 57.63 -43.08
N PHE A 4 15.44 57.56 -42.17
CA PHE A 4 15.63 56.43 -41.26
C PHE A 4 14.68 56.55 -40.06
N GLY A 5 13.59 55.77 -40.05
CA GLY A 5 12.71 55.60 -38.90
C GLY A 5 13.27 54.57 -37.92
N LYS A 6 13.54 54.99 -36.67
CA LYS A 6 13.83 54.11 -35.54
C LYS A 6 12.52 53.49 -35.03
N ILE A 7 12.38 52.17 -35.12
CA ILE A 7 11.25 51.43 -34.54
C ILE A 7 11.61 51.06 -33.11
N SER A 8 10.90 51.66 -32.15
CA SER A 8 10.93 51.31 -30.73
C SER A 8 10.20 49.98 -30.52
N GLN A 9 10.91 48.96 -30.06
CA GLN A 9 10.30 47.75 -29.51
C GLN A 9 10.09 47.94 -28.01
N GLN A 10 8.84 48.07 -27.56
CA GLN A 10 8.47 47.88 -26.16
C GLN A 10 7.36 46.83 -26.05
N LEU A 11 7.83 45.61 -25.78
CA LEU A 11 7.26 44.51 -25.02
C LEU A 11 5.76 44.62 -24.65
N CYS A 12 4.90 43.97 -25.42
CA CYS A 12 3.58 43.55 -24.96
C CYS A 12 3.75 42.52 -23.83
N GLY A 13 3.13 42.79 -22.68
CA GLY A 13 3.13 41.90 -21.53
C GLY A 13 2.58 40.51 -21.87
N LEU A 14 3.44 39.50 -21.72
CA LEU A 14 3.03 38.11 -21.63
C LEU A 14 2.16 37.93 -20.38
N LYS A 15 0.84 37.85 -20.60
CA LYS A 15 -0.09 37.31 -19.61
C LYS A 15 0.43 35.93 -19.21
N LYS A 16 0.78 35.75 -17.93
CA LYS A 16 1.15 34.45 -17.37
C LYS A 16 0.05 33.44 -17.69
N LEU A 17 0.39 32.41 -18.46
CA LEU A 17 -0.45 31.25 -18.69
C LEU A 17 -0.75 30.56 -17.34
N PRO A 18 -2.00 30.11 -17.09
CA PRO A 18 -2.34 29.37 -15.88
C PRO A 18 -1.85 27.92 -16.04
N TRP A 19 -0.57 27.69 -15.78
CA TRP A 19 0.00 26.34 -15.73
C TRP A 19 0.24 25.95 -14.27
N SER A 20 -0.62 25.08 -13.72
CA SER A 20 -0.28 24.07 -12.68
C SER A 20 -1.48 23.26 -12.14
N CYS A 21 -2.47 22.89 -12.98
CA CYS A 21 -3.54 21.98 -12.52
C CYS A 21 -3.48 20.56 -13.12
N ASP A 22 -2.74 20.32 -14.19
CA ASP A 22 -2.81 19.07 -14.96
C ASP A 22 -1.93 17.93 -14.40
N SER A 23 -0.79 18.28 -13.78
CA SER A 23 0.17 17.30 -13.28
C SER A 23 -0.39 16.41 -12.17
N ARG A 24 -1.25 16.94 -11.30
CA ARG A 24 -1.88 16.17 -10.22
C ARG A 24 -2.83 15.10 -10.73
N HIS A 25 -3.50 15.34 -11.87
CA HIS A 25 -4.40 14.38 -12.48
C HIS A 25 -3.66 13.22 -13.14
N PHE A 26 -2.55 13.51 -13.84
CA PHE A 26 -1.70 12.48 -14.42
C PHE A 26 -1.13 11.52 -13.36
N TRP A 27 -0.52 12.06 -12.29
CA TRP A 27 0.08 11.22 -11.24
C TRP A 27 -0.98 10.45 -10.44
N GLY A 28 -2.16 11.05 -10.21
CA GLY A 28 -3.30 10.35 -9.63
C GLY A 28 -3.80 9.20 -10.50
N TRP A 29 -3.94 9.43 -11.81
CA TRP A 29 -4.30 8.39 -12.77
C TRP A 29 -3.26 7.28 -12.82
N LEU A 30 -1.97 7.62 -12.84
CA LEU A 30 -0.89 6.64 -12.89
C LEU A 30 -0.90 5.71 -11.67
N ASN A 31 -1.04 6.28 -10.46
CA ASN A 31 -1.17 5.50 -9.22
C ASN A 31 -2.41 4.59 -9.25
N ALA A 32 -3.53 5.08 -9.80
CA ALA A 32 -4.73 4.27 -9.94
C ALA A 32 -4.52 3.10 -10.91
N VAL A 33 -3.85 3.31 -12.05
CA VAL A 33 -3.54 2.24 -13.01
C VAL A 33 -2.59 1.20 -12.39
N PHE A 34 -1.57 1.63 -11.66
CA PHE A 34 -0.63 0.72 -10.99
C PHE A 34 -1.35 -0.18 -9.98
N ASN A 35 -2.37 0.33 -9.31
CA ASN A 35 -3.11 -0.42 -8.31
C ASN A 35 -4.32 -1.18 -8.86
N LYS A 36 -4.82 -0.85 -10.06
CA LYS A 36 -5.99 -1.51 -10.62
C LYS A 36 -5.77 -3.03 -10.75
N VAL A 37 -6.77 -3.79 -10.31
CA VAL A 37 -6.80 -5.25 -10.50
C VAL A 37 -7.08 -5.59 -11.96
N ASP A 38 -6.29 -6.52 -12.48
CA ASP A 38 -6.55 -7.20 -13.74
C ASP A 38 -7.04 -8.62 -13.44
N HIS A 39 -8.35 -8.83 -13.54
CA HIS A 39 -8.97 -10.13 -13.25
C HIS A 39 -8.65 -11.18 -14.31
N ASP A 40 -8.38 -10.77 -15.55
CA ASP A 40 -7.90 -11.69 -16.59
C ASP A 40 -6.51 -12.20 -16.22
N ARG A 41 -5.65 -11.31 -15.71
CA ARG A 41 -4.33 -11.71 -15.19
C ARG A 41 -4.45 -12.69 -14.02
N ILE A 42 -5.34 -12.45 -13.05
CA ILE A 42 -5.57 -13.37 -11.93
C ILE A 42 -5.98 -14.76 -12.45
N ARG A 43 -6.88 -14.83 -13.43
CA ARG A 43 -7.31 -16.10 -14.05
C ARG A 43 -6.14 -16.82 -14.72
N ASP A 44 -5.26 -16.09 -15.41
CA ASP A 44 -4.21 -16.66 -16.23
C ASP A 44 -3.00 -17.16 -15.41
N VAL A 45 -2.66 -16.47 -14.31
CA VAL A 45 -1.45 -16.79 -13.52
C VAL A 45 -1.69 -17.15 -12.07
N GLY A 46 -2.94 -17.03 -11.59
CA GLY A 46 -3.32 -17.24 -10.21
C GLY A 46 -3.13 -15.99 -9.33
N PRO A 47 -3.78 -15.97 -8.15
CA PRO A 47 -3.83 -14.80 -7.28
C PRO A 47 -2.46 -14.43 -6.70
N ASP A 48 -1.66 -15.40 -6.25
CA ASP A 48 -0.34 -15.13 -5.67
C ASP A 48 0.62 -14.47 -6.67
N ARG A 49 0.59 -14.92 -7.93
CA ARG A 49 1.44 -14.33 -8.97
C ARG A 49 0.96 -12.93 -9.35
N ALA A 50 -0.35 -12.73 -9.56
CA ALA A 50 -0.90 -11.41 -9.88
C ALA A 50 -0.66 -10.40 -8.75
N ALA A 51 -0.83 -10.81 -7.48
CA ALA A 51 -0.53 -9.98 -6.33
C ALA A 51 0.97 -9.68 -6.21
N SER A 52 1.85 -10.64 -6.50
CA SER A 52 3.31 -10.39 -6.55
C SER A 52 3.66 -9.33 -7.59
N GLU A 53 3.08 -9.42 -8.79
CA GLU A 53 3.29 -8.43 -9.86
C GLU A 53 2.82 -7.04 -9.42
N TRP A 54 1.66 -6.95 -8.75
CA TRP A 54 1.15 -5.70 -8.18
C TRP A 54 2.04 -5.12 -7.10
N LEU A 55 2.43 -5.93 -6.12
CA LEU A 55 3.26 -5.48 -5.02
C LEU A 55 4.60 -4.95 -5.54
N LEU A 56 5.28 -5.71 -6.42
CA LEU A 56 6.59 -5.31 -6.93
C LEU A 56 6.54 -4.10 -7.86
N ARG A 57 5.52 -3.97 -8.73
CA ARG A 57 5.38 -2.75 -9.57
C ARG A 57 5.03 -1.51 -8.73
N CYS A 58 4.43 -1.69 -7.56
CA CYS A 58 4.17 -0.64 -6.58
C CYS A 58 5.34 -0.42 -5.60
N GLY A 59 6.50 -1.06 -5.81
CA GLY A 59 7.70 -0.87 -4.98
C GLY A 59 7.73 -1.67 -3.68
N ALA A 60 6.80 -2.60 -3.47
CA ALA A 60 6.82 -3.53 -2.35
C ALA A 60 7.61 -4.81 -2.69
N MET A 61 7.85 -5.64 -1.69
CA MET A 61 8.54 -6.92 -1.79
C MET A 61 7.65 -8.04 -1.27
N VAL A 62 7.84 -9.24 -1.80
CA VAL A 62 7.16 -10.44 -1.29
C VAL A 62 8.15 -11.56 -1.02
N ARG A 63 7.82 -12.43 -0.07
CA ARG A 63 8.53 -13.67 0.18
C ARG A 63 7.56 -14.84 0.14
N TYR A 64 7.95 -15.90 -0.55
CA TYR A 64 7.13 -17.09 -0.71
C TYR A 64 7.37 -18.10 0.41
N HIS A 65 6.37 -18.93 0.67
CA HIS A 65 6.48 -20.10 1.55
C HIS A 65 7.64 -21.00 1.11
N GLY A 66 8.40 -21.48 2.10
CA GLY A 66 9.59 -22.32 1.86
C GLY A 66 10.78 -21.59 1.23
N GLN A 67 10.75 -20.26 1.14
CA GLN A 67 11.87 -19.44 0.65
C GLN A 67 12.34 -18.43 1.69
N GLU A 68 13.67 -18.33 1.82
CA GLU A 68 14.32 -17.28 2.61
C GLU A 68 14.46 -15.97 1.81
N ARG A 69 14.64 -16.09 0.48
CA ARG A 69 14.90 -14.93 -0.39
C ARG A 69 13.63 -14.14 -0.68
N TRP A 70 13.73 -12.82 -0.56
CA TRP A 70 12.71 -11.87 -0.97
C TRP A 70 12.75 -11.57 -2.48
N GLN A 71 11.57 -11.45 -3.06
CA GLN A 71 11.34 -10.94 -4.40
C GLN A 71 11.18 -9.42 -4.33
N LYS A 72 12.12 -8.71 -4.94
CA LYS A 72 12.23 -7.23 -4.90
C LYS A 72 12.42 -6.58 -6.26
N ASP A 73 12.61 -7.39 -7.30
CA ASP A 73 12.75 -6.93 -8.67
C ASP A 73 11.71 -7.66 -9.52
N TYR A 74 10.82 -6.88 -10.12
CA TYR A 74 9.69 -7.37 -10.91
C TYR A 74 10.14 -8.33 -12.01
N ASN A 75 11.26 -8.03 -12.67
CA ASN A 75 11.77 -8.83 -13.79
C ASN A 75 12.35 -10.18 -13.36
N HIS A 76 12.60 -10.35 -12.06
CA HIS A 76 13.11 -11.59 -11.48
C HIS A 76 12.01 -12.45 -10.84
N LEU A 77 10.72 -12.10 -11.00
CA LEU A 77 9.63 -12.95 -10.53
C LEU A 77 9.67 -14.32 -11.21
N PRO A 78 9.51 -15.42 -10.45
CA PRO A 78 9.78 -16.76 -10.95
C PRO A 78 8.76 -17.18 -12.02
N THR A 79 9.24 -17.60 -13.19
CA THR A 79 8.42 -18.10 -14.32
C THR A 79 8.14 -19.61 -14.25
N GLY A 80 8.33 -20.21 -13.08
CA GLY A 80 8.13 -21.65 -12.84
C GLY A 80 6.67 -22.09 -12.96
N PRO A 81 6.35 -23.32 -12.51
CA PRO A 81 4.99 -23.86 -12.61
C PRO A 81 3.95 -22.89 -12.05
N LEU A 82 2.82 -22.78 -12.77
CA LEU A 82 1.70 -21.94 -12.36
C LEU A 82 1.26 -22.29 -10.95
N ASP A 83 0.92 -21.25 -10.19
CA ASP A 83 0.38 -21.33 -8.84
C ASP A 83 1.27 -22.03 -7.78
N ARG A 84 2.53 -22.33 -8.10
CA ARG A 84 3.47 -23.00 -7.17
C ARG A 84 3.87 -22.13 -5.99
N TYR A 85 4.05 -20.83 -6.22
CA TYR A 85 4.62 -19.92 -5.23
C TYR A 85 3.51 -19.20 -4.49
N LYS A 86 3.46 -19.39 -3.17
CA LYS A 86 2.45 -18.82 -2.27
C LYS A 86 3.05 -17.73 -1.41
N ILE A 87 2.47 -16.52 -1.42
CA ILE A 87 2.96 -15.39 -0.65
C ILE A 87 2.81 -15.70 0.83
N GLN A 88 3.91 -15.65 1.57
CA GLN A 88 3.94 -15.78 3.04
C GLN A 88 4.08 -14.42 3.71
N ALA A 89 4.94 -13.55 3.19
CA ALA A 89 5.23 -12.26 3.78
C ALA A 89 5.28 -11.15 2.72
N ILE A 90 4.81 -9.97 3.11
CA ILE A 90 4.79 -8.75 2.30
C ILE A 90 5.51 -7.66 3.08
N ASP A 91 6.45 -6.98 2.42
CA ASP A 91 7.08 -5.76 2.92
C ASP A 91 6.84 -4.63 1.91
N ALA A 92 5.89 -3.75 2.26
CA ALA A 92 5.59 -2.55 1.50
C ALA A 92 6.27 -1.36 2.18
N THR A 93 7.59 -1.26 2.05
CA THR A 93 8.34 -0.07 2.47
C THR A 93 8.46 0.92 1.32
N GLU A 94 8.04 2.18 1.53
CA GLU A 94 8.05 3.26 0.52
C GLU A 94 7.24 2.92 -0.75
N SER A 95 6.17 2.15 -0.57
CA SER A 95 5.34 1.65 -1.65
C SER A 95 4.18 2.60 -1.99
N CYS A 96 3.78 2.62 -3.28
CA CYS A 96 2.61 3.35 -3.77
C CYS A 96 1.31 2.52 -3.76
N ILE A 97 1.25 1.42 -2.99
CA ILE A 97 -0.01 0.67 -2.81
C ILE A 97 -1.11 1.54 -2.19
N MET A 98 -2.35 1.37 -2.67
CA MET A 98 -3.51 2.13 -2.20
C MET A 98 -4.79 1.30 -2.28
N SER A 99 -5.89 1.84 -1.74
CA SER A 99 -7.19 1.17 -1.54
C SER A 99 -7.61 0.17 -2.62
N ILE A 100 -7.67 0.60 -3.89
CA ILE A 100 -8.15 -0.25 -5.00
C ILE A 100 -7.24 -1.44 -5.33
N GLY A 101 -5.98 -1.42 -4.89
CA GLY A 101 -5.03 -2.50 -5.14
C GLY A 101 -5.17 -3.66 -4.19
N PHE A 102 -5.73 -3.44 -2.99
CA PHE A 102 -5.89 -4.50 -2.00
C PHE A 102 -6.86 -5.61 -2.42
N ASP A 103 -7.64 -5.42 -3.49
CA ASP A 103 -8.47 -6.47 -4.08
C ASP A 103 -7.63 -7.61 -4.70
N HIS A 104 -6.34 -7.39 -5.00
CA HIS A 104 -5.42 -8.49 -5.34
C HIS A 104 -5.22 -9.48 -4.18
N MET A 105 -5.55 -9.09 -2.94
CA MET A 105 -5.36 -9.92 -1.75
C MET A 105 -6.48 -10.95 -1.55
N GLU A 106 -7.62 -10.84 -2.24
CA GLU A 106 -8.81 -11.67 -2.02
C GLU A 106 -8.54 -13.18 -2.22
N GLY A 107 -7.68 -13.53 -3.18
CA GLY A 107 -7.34 -14.92 -3.48
C GLY A 107 -6.21 -15.52 -2.64
N LEU A 108 -5.53 -14.74 -1.80
CA LEU A 108 -4.30 -15.18 -1.13
C LEU A 108 -4.57 -15.96 0.15
N GLN A 109 -4.27 -17.25 0.17
CA GLN A 109 -4.66 -18.13 1.29
C GLN A 109 -3.63 -18.24 2.42
N PHE A 110 -2.39 -17.77 2.20
CA PHE A 110 -1.24 -18.14 3.04
C PHE A 110 -0.40 -16.96 3.54
N VAL A 111 -0.93 -15.73 3.45
CA VAL A 111 -0.22 -14.53 3.90
C VAL A 111 -0.24 -14.48 5.42
N GLU A 112 0.95 -14.55 6.03
CA GLU A 112 1.14 -14.56 7.48
C GLU A 112 1.66 -13.22 7.99
N LYS A 113 2.44 -12.49 7.19
CA LYS A 113 3.13 -11.27 7.61
C LYS A 113 2.91 -10.12 6.64
N ILE A 114 2.52 -8.95 7.15
CA ILE A 114 2.42 -7.72 6.36
C ILE A 114 3.11 -6.57 7.09
N ARG A 115 4.10 -5.97 6.43
CA ARG A 115 4.73 -4.71 6.87
C ARG A 115 4.33 -3.59 5.93
N LEU A 116 3.79 -2.52 6.49
CA LEU A 116 3.45 -1.27 5.82
C LEU A 116 4.33 -0.17 6.41
N CYS A 117 5.33 0.30 5.67
CA CYS A 117 6.28 1.29 6.16
C CYS A 117 6.39 2.47 5.18
N LYS A 118 6.13 3.69 5.63
CA LYS A 118 6.16 4.89 4.77
C LYS A 118 5.24 4.76 3.53
N CYS A 119 4.09 4.09 3.67
CA CYS A 119 3.07 4.00 2.61
C CYS A 119 2.16 5.22 2.64
N HIS A 120 2.50 6.26 1.88
CA HIS A 120 1.80 7.56 1.95
C HIS A 120 0.36 7.56 1.40
N TYR A 121 -0.05 6.52 0.66
CA TYR A 121 -1.39 6.40 0.07
C TYR A 121 -2.31 5.45 0.83
N ILE A 122 -1.83 4.86 1.93
CA ILE A 122 -2.64 4.00 2.79
C ILE A 122 -3.42 4.87 3.77
N GLU A 123 -4.72 4.56 3.88
CA GLU A 123 -5.71 5.23 4.73
C GLU A 123 -6.52 4.17 5.48
N ASP A 124 -7.35 4.58 6.44
CA ASP A 124 -8.16 3.66 7.26
C ASP A 124 -8.99 2.68 6.41
N GLY A 125 -9.57 3.14 5.30
CA GLY A 125 -10.33 2.30 4.38
C GLY A 125 -9.53 1.16 3.76
N CYS A 126 -8.20 1.29 3.68
CA CYS A 126 -7.32 0.20 3.24
C CYS A 126 -7.23 -0.89 4.31
N LEU A 127 -7.08 -0.51 5.58
CA LEU A 127 -7.03 -1.45 6.70
C LEU A 127 -8.39 -2.11 6.95
N GLU A 128 -9.47 -1.36 6.78
CA GLU A 128 -10.83 -1.90 6.81
C GLU A 128 -11.05 -2.94 5.70
N ARG A 129 -10.66 -2.64 4.46
CA ARG A 129 -10.75 -3.60 3.36
C ARG A 129 -9.96 -4.87 3.66
N LEU A 130 -8.70 -4.74 4.08
CA LEU A 130 -7.87 -5.87 4.46
C LEU A 130 -8.50 -6.69 5.59
N SER A 131 -9.10 -6.04 6.59
CA SER A 131 -9.67 -6.72 7.75
C SER A 131 -10.94 -7.50 7.43
N GLN A 132 -11.67 -7.16 6.36
CA GLN A 132 -12.85 -7.91 5.89
C GLN A 132 -12.52 -9.14 5.05
N LEU A 133 -11.27 -9.30 4.59
CA LEU A 133 -10.87 -10.45 3.79
C LEU A 133 -10.73 -11.71 4.66
N GLU A 134 -11.70 -12.62 4.57
CA GLU A 134 -11.73 -13.84 5.39
C GLU A 134 -10.48 -14.71 5.26
N ASN A 135 -9.88 -14.75 4.06
CA ASN A 135 -8.63 -15.47 3.81
C ASN A 135 -7.50 -14.91 4.68
N LEU A 136 -7.38 -13.58 4.78
CA LEU A 136 -6.39 -12.93 5.65
C LEU A 136 -6.74 -13.08 7.13
N GLN A 137 -8.02 -13.04 7.51
CA GLN A 137 -8.44 -13.32 8.90
C GLN A 137 -8.03 -14.73 9.35
N LYS A 138 -7.96 -15.70 8.42
CA LYS A 138 -7.53 -17.08 8.69
C LYS A 138 -6.00 -17.20 8.76
N SER A 139 -5.24 -16.45 7.96
CA SER A 139 -3.80 -16.66 7.80
C SER A 139 -2.89 -15.66 8.53
N MET A 140 -3.34 -14.43 8.80
CA MET A 140 -2.49 -13.36 9.34
C MET A 140 -2.00 -13.64 10.76
N LEU A 141 -0.69 -13.47 10.97
CA LEU A 141 0.00 -13.68 12.24
C LEU A 141 0.76 -12.43 12.72
N GLU A 142 1.35 -11.66 11.80
CA GLU A 142 2.22 -10.53 12.12
C GLU A 142 1.87 -9.32 11.25
N MET A 143 1.68 -8.16 11.87
CA MET A 143 1.48 -6.91 11.13
C MET A 143 2.29 -5.77 11.72
N GLU A 144 2.90 -4.98 10.85
CA GLU A 144 3.65 -3.78 11.22
C GLU A 144 3.15 -2.59 10.41
N ILE A 145 2.83 -1.48 11.08
CA ILE A 145 2.37 -0.24 10.45
C ILE A 145 3.22 0.92 10.98
N ILE A 146 4.03 1.49 10.10
CA ILE A 146 5.12 2.39 10.47
C ILE A 146 5.12 3.61 9.56
N SER A 147 5.03 4.82 10.14
CA SER A 147 5.09 6.08 9.38
C SER A 147 4.05 6.18 8.25
N CYS A 148 2.87 5.59 8.44
CA CYS A 148 1.72 5.70 7.54
C CYS A 148 0.81 6.84 8.02
N GLY A 149 1.11 8.06 7.56
CA GLY A 149 0.57 9.30 8.16
C GLY A 149 -0.95 9.50 8.12
N ASN A 150 -1.69 8.81 7.25
CA ASN A 150 -3.14 8.94 7.14
C ASN A 150 -3.92 7.89 7.94
N ILE A 151 -3.23 6.98 8.64
CA ILE A 151 -3.87 6.00 9.51
C ILE A 151 -4.26 6.63 10.84
N THR A 152 -5.49 6.38 11.26
CA THR A 152 -6.06 6.83 12.53
C THR A 152 -6.44 5.64 13.41
N ASP A 153 -6.95 5.92 14.62
CA ASP A 153 -7.50 4.92 15.52
C ASP A 153 -8.55 4.02 14.82
N LYS A 154 -9.33 4.56 13.88
CA LYS A 154 -10.37 3.81 13.14
C LYS A 154 -9.78 2.65 12.34
N GLY A 155 -8.76 2.91 11.53
CA GLY A 155 -8.10 1.89 10.72
C GLY A 155 -7.40 0.83 11.57
N ILE A 156 -6.79 1.26 12.68
CA ILE A 156 -6.14 0.33 13.62
C ILE A 156 -7.16 -0.59 14.29
N ILE A 157 -8.28 -0.06 14.79
CA ILE A 157 -9.32 -0.88 15.44
C ILE A 157 -9.92 -1.90 14.46
N ALA A 158 -9.98 -1.61 13.17
CA ALA A 158 -10.47 -2.56 12.16
C ALA A 158 -9.66 -3.87 12.15
N LEU A 159 -8.39 -3.87 12.57
CA LEU A 159 -7.52 -5.04 12.56
C LEU A 159 -7.91 -6.12 13.60
N HIS A 160 -8.86 -5.84 14.51
CA HIS A 160 -9.35 -6.85 15.46
C HIS A 160 -9.99 -8.08 14.77
N HIS A 161 -10.41 -7.96 13.51
CA HIS A 161 -10.91 -9.09 12.72
C HIS A 161 -9.85 -10.13 12.40
N PHE A 162 -8.56 -9.79 12.46
CA PHE A 162 -7.45 -10.74 12.35
C PHE A 162 -7.30 -11.55 13.64
N ARG A 163 -8.26 -12.46 13.87
CA ARG A 163 -8.39 -13.29 15.09
C ARG A 163 -7.16 -14.15 15.42
N ASN A 164 -6.31 -14.41 14.43
CA ASN A 164 -5.09 -15.21 14.59
C ASN A 164 -3.82 -14.36 14.78
N LEU A 165 -3.93 -13.02 14.75
CA LEU A 165 -2.79 -12.10 14.87
C LEU A 165 -2.10 -12.29 16.23
N LYS A 166 -0.78 -12.48 16.18
CA LYS A 166 0.09 -12.71 17.34
C LYS A 166 0.96 -11.51 17.66
N TYR A 167 1.30 -10.73 16.65
CA TYR A 167 2.13 -9.54 16.81
C TYR A 167 1.59 -8.38 15.99
N LEU A 168 1.44 -7.23 16.64
CA LEU A 168 1.11 -5.95 16.00
C LEU A 168 2.09 -4.89 16.47
N PHE A 169 2.82 -4.29 15.52
CA PHE A 169 3.71 -3.17 15.79
C PHE A 169 3.19 -1.89 15.13
N LEU A 170 2.96 -0.86 15.94
CA LEU A 170 2.53 0.46 15.49
C LEU A 170 3.60 1.47 15.86
N SER A 171 4.10 2.22 14.87
CA SER A 171 5.14 3.21 15.08
C SER A 171 4.91 4.46 14.25
N ASP A 172 5.16 5.63 14.83
CA ASP A 172 5.13 6.92 14.12
C ASP A 172 3.83 7.12 13.30
N LEU A 173 2.68 6.88 13.95
CA LEU A 173 1.35 7.09 13.34
C LEU A 173 0.73 8.36 13.93
N PRO A 174 0.97 9.55 13.35
CA PRO A 174 0.50 10.82 13.92
C PRO A 174 -1.02 10.94 13.97
N GLY A 175 -1.75 10.18 13.15
CA GLY A 175 -3.22 10.15 13.15
C GLY A 175 -3.83 9.31 14.28
N VAL A 176 -3.06 8.46 14.95
CA VAL A 176 -3.50 7.66 16.10
C VAL A 176 -3.40 8.52 17.36
N LYS A 177 -4.55 8.83 17.99
CA LYS A 177 -4.63 9.76 19.12
C LYS A 177 -4.97 9.09 20.45
N GLU A 178 -5.62 7.93 20.43
CA GLU A 178 -6.20 7.29 21.61
C GLU A 178 -5.56 5.91 21.84
N LYS A 179 -4.22 5.87 21.99
CA LYS A 179 -3.46 4.64 22.13
C LYS A 179 -3.91 3.76 23.31
N GLU A 180 -4.35 4.36 24.42
CA GLU A 180 -4.88 3.62 25.57
C GLU A 180 -6.17 2.88 25.22
N LYS A 181 -7.05 3.48 24.40
CA LYS A 181 -8.27 2.82 23.92
C LYS A 181 -7.94 1.67 22.97
N ILE A 182 -6.95 1.85 22.10
CA ILE A 182 -6.45 0.78 21.21
C ILE A 182 -5.95 -0.41 22.04
N VAL A 183 -5.14 -0.16 23.08
CA VAL A 183 -4.65 -1.22 23.98
C VAL A 183 -5.81 -1.96 24.63
N GLN A 184 -6.82 -1.27 25.15
CA GLN A 184 -7.97 -1.92 25.79
C GLN A 184 -8.83 -2.72 24.80
N ALA A 185 -9.04 -2.18 23.59
CA ALA A 185 -9.79 -2.85 22.54
C ALA A 185 -9.10 -4.16 22.13
N PHE A 186 -7.78 -4.16 21.95
CA PHE A 186 -7.04 -5.37 21.60
C PHE A 186 -6.88 -6.35 22.76
N LYS A 187 -6.75 -5.88 24.01
CA LYS A 187 -6.80 -6.79 25.17
C LYS A 187 -8.11 -7.58 25.24
N THR A 188 -9.22 -6.96 24.83
CA THR A 188 -10.54 -7.59 24.85
C THR A 188 -10.75 -8.51 23.65
N SER A 189 -10.40 -8.05 22.44
CA SER A 189 -10.65 -8.77 21.19
C SER A 189 -9.60 -9.83 20.85
N LEU A 190 -8.33 -9.56 21.16
CA LEU A 190 -7.16 -10.40 20.86
C LEU A 190 -6.26 -10.53 22.11
N PRO A 191 -6.69 -11.25 23.15
CA PRO A 191 -5.98 -11.29 24.44
C PRO A 191 -4.57 -11.89 24.37
N SER A 192 -4.25 -12.67 23.33
CA SER A 192 -2.91 -13.23 23.11
C SER A 192 -2.02 -12.36 22.23
N LEU A 193 -2.47 -11.16 21.82
CA LEU A 193 -1.72 -10.28 20.94
C LEU A 193 -0.56 -9.62 21.70
N GLU A 194 0.65 -9.77 21.17
CA GLU A 194 1.78 -8.92 21.51
C GLU A 194 1.63 -7.59 20.77
N LEU A 195 1.23 -6.54 21.49
CA LEU A 195 1.05 -5.20 20.95
C LEU A 195 2.25 -4.31 21.33
N LYS A 196 3.06 -3.94 20.34
CA LYS A 196 4.17 -3.00 20.49
C LYS A 196 3.79 -1.63 19.92
N LEU A 197 3.97 -0.58 20.73
CA LEU A 197 3.57 0.80 20.39
C LEU A 197 4.75 1.76 20.57
N ASP A 198 5.19 2.35 19.45
CA ASP A 198 6.13 3.47 19.40
C ASP A 198 5.37 4.72 18.89
N LEU A 199 4.34 5.11 19.64
CA LEU A 199 3.43 6.22 19.33
C LEU A 199 3.61 7.39 20.33
N LYS A 200 3.47 8.62 19.85
CA LYS A 200 3.58 9.84 20.68
C LYS A 200 2.50 9.91 21.76
#